data_AF-A0A1F4G9W5-F1
#
_entry.id   AF-A0A1F4G9W5-F1
#
_cell.length_a   1.000
_cell.length_b   1.000
_cell.length_c   1.000
_cell.angle_alpha   90.00
_cell.angle_beta   90.00
_cell.angle_gamma   90.00
#
_symmetry.space_group_name_H-M   'P 1'
#
loop_
_entity.id
_entity.type
_entity.pdbx_description
1 polymer ?
#
loop_
_entity_poly.entity_id
_entity_poly.type
_entity_poly.pdbx_seq_one_letter_code
_entity_poly.pdbx_strand_id
1 'polypeptide(L)'
;MPVTFKSQATGNLVMLSAHAEALLKLLGKTAVEPGILEVADMSHALATLRALDPDQLPDAAVAPALPESSQASDGTQAAQDDKPSVGFQDEPVSLRQRAAPFIRLIEQAQAGNKPIVWGV
;
A
#
# COMPACT_ATOMS: atom_id res chain seq x y z
N MET A 1 -8.92 -5.45 12.44
CA MET A 1 -7.56 -5.69 12.99
C MET A 1 -6.58 -5.65 11.84
N PRO A 2 -5.45 -4.93 11.94
CA PRO A 2 -4.49 -4.82 10.84
C PRO A 2 -4.00 -6.20 10.40
N VAL A 3 -3.81 -6.38 9.09
CA VAL A 3 -3.32 -7.61 8.49
C VAL A 3 -1.82 -7.51 8.36
N THR A 4 -1.10 -8.52 8.85
CA THR A 4 0.36 -8.59 8.73
C THR A 4 0.73 -9.61 7.69
N PHE A 5 1.38 -9.16 6.62
CA PHE A 5 2.03 -9.99 5.62
C PHE A 5 3.46 -10.25 6.04
N LYS A 6 3.87 -11.51 6.09
CA LYS A 6 5.22 -11.92 6.48
C LYS A 6 5.90 -12.60 5.30
N SER A 7 7.14 -12.21 5.02
CA SER A 7 8.04 -12.95 4.13
C SER A 7 9.42 -13.06 4.76
N GLN A 8 10.05 -14.23 4.61
CA GLN A 8 11.43 -14.45 5.05
C GLN A 8 12.44 -13.60 4.29
N ALA A 9 12.08 -13.04 3.13
CA ALA A 9 12.99 -12.26 2.29
C ALA A 9 13.08 -10.77 2.69
N THR A 10 12.04 -10.22 3.32
CA THR A 10 11.86 -8.76 3.42
C THR A 10 11.36 -8.25 4.76
N GLY A 11 10.87 -9.14 5.62
CA GLY A 11 10.25 -8.77 6.89
C GLY A 11 8.73 -8.68 6.79
N ASN A 12 8.13 -7.96 7.75
CA ASN A 12 6.70 -7.89 7.93
C ASN A 12 6.14 -6.59 7.37
N LEU A 13 5.11 -6.68 6.53
CA LEU A 13 4.32 -5.54 6.08
C LEU A 13 2.97 -5.56 6.79
N VAL A 14 2.67 -4.52 7.55
CA VAL A 14 1.38 -4.36 8.23
C VAL A 14 0.51 -3.40 7.40
N MET A 15 -0.72 -3.81 7.09
CA MET A 15 -1.69 -2.99 6.37
C MET A 15 -3.03 -2.94 7.12
N LEU A 16 -3.77 -1.85 6.89
CA LEU A 16 -5.16 -1.74 7.32
C LEU A 16 -6.00 -2.85 6.65
N SER A 17 -6.93 -3.46 7.40
CA SER A 17 -7.75 -4.57 6.94
C SER A 17 -8.44 -4.26 5.61
N ALA A 18 -9.07 -3.09 5.52
CA ALA A 18 -9.80 -2.66 4.32
C ALA A 18 -8.90 -2.62 3.06
N HIS A 19 -7.63 -2.23 3.20
CA HIS A 19 -6.70 -2.20 2.07
C HIS A 19 -6.17 -3.59 1.73
N ALA A 20 -5.81 -4.37 2.74
CA ALA A 20 -5.37 -5.76 2.56
C ALA A 20 -6.47 -6.59 1.86
N GLU A 21 -7.73 -6.43 2.29
CA GLU A 21 -8.89 -7.09 1.69
C GLU A 21 -9.12 -6.64 0.26
N ALA A 22 -9.07 -5.35 -0.03
CA ALA A 22 -9.23 -4.84 -1.40
C ALA A 22 -8.15 -5.41 -2.35
N LEU A 23 -6.90 -5.46 -1.90
CA LEU A 23 -5.78 -6.00 -2.70
C LEU A 23 -5.88 -7.51 -2.87
N LEU A 24 -6.19 -8.25 -1.81
CA LEU A 24 -6.33 -9.71 -1.88
C LEU A 24 -7.55 -10.12 -2.71
N LYS A 25 -8.66 -9.37 -2.64
CA LYS A 25 -9.87 -9.64 -3.42
C LYS A 25 -9.61 -9.60 -4.93
N LEU A 26 -8.73 -8.71 -5.39
CA LEU A 26 -8.29 -8.66 -6.78
C LEU A 26 -7.51 -9.90 -7.21
N LEU A 27 -6.81 -10.53 -6.27
CA LEU A 27 -6.09 -11.78 -6.47
C LEU A 27 -7.00 -13.02 -6.29
N GLY A 28 -8.30 -12.82 -6.06
CA GLY A 28 -9.25 -13.89 -5.73
C GLY A 28 -9.03 -14.50 -4.34
N LYS A 29 -8.32 -13.79 -3.45
CA LYS A 29 -8.00 -14.21 -2.08
C LYS A 29 -8.73 -13.31 -1.06
N THR A 30 -8.74 -13.72 0.21
CA THR A 30 -9.33 -12.95 1.31
C THR A 30 -8.31 -12.69 2.41
N ALA A 31 -8.43 -11.55 3.09
CA ALA A 31 -7.63 -11.23 4.27
C ALA A 31 -8.27 -11.72 5.57
N VAL A 32 -9.52 -12.21 5.51
CA VAL A 32 -10.28 -12.70 6.66
C VAL A 32 -9.71 -14.03 7.17
N GLU A 33 -9.19 -14.85 6.26
CA GLU A 33 -8.63 -16.15 6.56
C GLU A 33 -7.11 -16.14 6.36
N PRO A 34 -6.35 -16.94 7.15
CA PRO A 34 -4.93 -17.11 6.93
C PRO A 34 -4.67 -17.70 5.54
N GLY A 35 -3.64 -17.18 4.88
CA GLY A 35 -3.36 -17.54 3.51
C GLY A 35 -1.90 -17.37 3.13
N ILE A 36 -1.58 -17.86 1.93
CA ILE A 36 -0.25 -17.83 1.33
C ILE A 36 -0.32 -17.36 -0.12
N LEU A 37 0.69 -16.58 -0.50
CA LEU A 37 1.02 -16.24 -1.88
C LEU A 37 2.34 -16.94 -2.22
N GLU A 38 2.25 -17.96 -3.06
CA GLU A 38 3.42 -18.73 -3.51
C GLU A 38 4.20 -17.96 -4.56
N VAL A 39 5.49 -18.26 -4.68
CA VAL A 39 6.41 -17.58 -5.61
C VAL A 39 5.93 -17.73 -7.07
N ALA A 40 5.33 -18.87 -7.41
CA ALA A 40 4.76 -19.12 -8.73
C ALA A 40 3.62 -18.14 -9.09
N ASP A 41 2.84 -17.71 -8.11
CA ASP A 41 1.72 -16.78 -8.29
C ASP A 41 2.14 -15.30 -8.23
N MET A 42 3.35 -15.00 -7.74
CA MET A 42 3.80 -13.61 -7.52
C MET A 42 3.86 -12.79 -8.80
N SER A 43 4.33 -13.37 -9.91
CA SER A 43 4.36 -12.69 -11.21
C SER A 43 2.96 -12.28 -11.67
N HIS A 44 1.98 -13.17 -11.51
CA HIS A 44 0.59 -12.89 -11.86
C HIS A 44 0.01 -11.83 -10.92
N ALA A 45 0.27 -11.93 -9.62
CA ALA A 45 -0.18 -10.94 -8.65
C ALA A 45 0.37 -9.54 -8.93
N LEU A 46 1.65 -9.42 -9.27
CA LEU A 46 2.26 -8.14 -9.67
C LEU A 46 1.60 -7.55 -10.91
N ALA A 47 1.29 -8.37 -11.92
CA ALA A 47 0.62 -7.91 -13.13
C ALA A 47 -0.77 -7.35 -12.81
N THR A 48 -1.58 -8.08 -12.05
CA THR A 48 -2.92 -7.65 -11.62
C THR A 48 -2.87 -6.35 -10.80
N LEU A 49 -1.94 -6.24 -9.86
CA LEU A 49 -1.81 -5.06 -9.00
C LEU A 49 -1.29 -3.83 -9.74
N ARG A 50 -0.44 -4.01 -10.76
CA ARG A 50 0.05 -2.88 -11.59
C ARG A 50 -1.01 -2.39 -12.58
N ALA A 51 -1.83 -3.31 -13.07
CA ALA A 51 -2.93 -3.02 -14.00
C ALA A 51 -4.11 -2.29 -13.33
N LEU A 52 -4.08 -2.03 -12.02
CA LEU A 52 -5.12 -1.28 -11.33
C LEU A 52 -5.25 0.15 -11.85
N ASP A 53 -6.38 0.44 -12.48
CA ASP A 53 -6.84 1.81 -12.74
C ASP A 53 -7.29 2.49 -11.43
N PRO A 54 -6.89 3.74 -11.18
CA PRO A 54 -7.20 4.45 -9.94
C PRO A 54 -8.69 4.74 -9.75
N ASP A 55 -9.50 4.61 -10.81
CA ASP A 55 -10.90 5.05 -10.88
C ASP A 55 -11.91 3.93 -10.57
N GLN A 56 -11.48 2.66 -10.53
CA GLN A 56 -12.40 1.51 -10.58
C GLN A 56 -12.88 0.96 -9.23
N LEU A 57 -12.57 1.61 -8.10
CA LEU A 57 -12.89 1.08 -6.77
C LEU A 57 -13.69 2.09 -5.93
N PRO A 58 -14.70 1.61 -5.16
CA PRO A 58 -15.44 2.48 -4.27
C PRO A 58 -14.46 3.05 -3.25
N ASP A 59 -14.41 4.38 -3.22
CA ASP A 59 -13.73 5.17 -2.22
C ASP A 59 -14.21 4.73 -0.85
N ALA A 60 -13.45 3.83 -0.22
CA ALA A 60 -13.65 3.48 1.18
C ALA A 60 -13.13 4.68 1.98
N ALA A 61 -14.03 5.64 2.12
CA ALA A 61 -13.83 6.90 2.79
C ALA A 61 -13.37 6.69 4.26
N VAL A 62 -12.40 7.52 4.65
CA VAL A 62 -12.06 7.99 6.01
C VAL A 62 -11.38 7.00 6.98
N ALA A 63 -10.07 7.19 7.13
CA ALA A 63 -9.47 7.62 8.41
C ALA A 63 -8.09 8.27 8.15
N PRO A 64 -7.87 9.54 8.56
CA PRO A 64 -6.55 10.15 8.54
C PRO A 64 -5.72 9.70 9.76
N ALA A 65 -4.41 9.98 9.70
CA ALA A 65 -3.38 9.87 10.73
C ALA A 65 -2.57 8.57 10.77
N LEU A 66 -1.40 8.62 10.13
CA LEU A 66 -0.10 8.44 10.79
C LEU A 66 0.94 9.30 10.04
N PRO A 67 1.54 10.34 10.65
CA PRO A 67 2.67 11.04 10.08
C PRO A 67 3.93 10.28 10.52
N GLU A 68 4.55 9.51 9.63
CA GLU A 68 5.91 9.03 9.88
C GLU A 68 6.84 9.44 8.75
N SER A 69 7.54 10.55 9.06
CA SER A 69 8.96 10.74 8.79
C SER A 69 9.39 10.97 7.34
N SER A 70 9.34 12.23 6.94
CA SER A 70 10.42 12.81 6.15
C SER A 70 10.79 14.16 6.76
N GLN A 71 11.86 14.14 7.55
CA GLN A 71 12.59 15.32 8.00
C GLN A 71 13.15 16.04 6.77
N ALA A 72 12.91 17.34 6.65
CA ALA A 72 13.88 18.28 6.09
C ALA A 72 13.50 19.72 6.43
N SER A 73 14.20 20.25 7.44
CA SER A 73 14.71 21.61 7.53
C SER A 73 13.73 22.77 7.78
N ASP A 74 13.67 23.11 9.07
CA ASP A 74 13.43 24.46 9.58
C ASP A 74 14.59 25.38 9.14
N GLY A 75 14.27 26.58 8.63
CA GLY A 75 15.26 27.54 8.16
C GLY A 75 14.68 28.78 7.47
N THR A 76 14.27 29.76 8.28
CA THR A 76 14.46 31.22 8.05
C THR A 76 13.57 31.98 7.06
N GLN A 77 12.60 32.70 7.66
CA GLN A 77 12.16 34.11 7.46
C GLN A 77 11.88 34.69 6.05
N ALA A 78 10.62 35.15 5.95
CA ALA A 78 10.15 36.47 5.48
C ALA A 78 10.43 36.93 4.03
N ALA A 79 9.37 37.01 3.22
CA ALA A 79 8.82 38.25 2.65
C ALA A 79 7.86 37.96 1.47
N GLN A 80 6.66 38.56 1.56
CA GLN A 80 5.81 39.11 0.49
C GLN A 80 5.62 38.42 -0.88
N ASP A 81 4.33 38.37 -1.21
CA ASP A 81 3.70 38.55 -2.53
C ASP A 81 3.49 37.36 -3.48
N ASP A 82 2.20 37.15 -3.79
CA ASP A 82 1.59 36.58 -5.00
C ASP A 82 1.59 35.04 -5.21
N LYS A 83 0.37 34.47 -5.24
CA LYS A 83 -0.09 33.16 -5.78
C LYS A 83 -0.08 31.90 -4.91
N PRO A 84 -0.91 30.91 -5.29
CA PRO A 84 -2.36 30.89 -5.35
C PRO A 84 -2.91 30.16 -4.12
N SER A 85 -4.22 30.19 -3.90
CA SER A 85 -4.91 29.46 -2.84
C SER A 85 -4.46 27.99 -2.82
N VAL A 86 -3.66 27.62 -1.82
CA VAL A 86 -3.32 26.24 -1.50
C VAL A 86 -4.58 25.59 -0.94
N GLY A 87 -5.51 25.29 -1.84
CA GLY A 87 -6.48 24.24 -1.59
C GLY A 87 -5.68 22.96 -1.53
N PHE A 88 -5.31 22.55 -0.32
CA PHE A 88 -5.07 21.14 -0.02
C PHE A 88 -6.40 20.42 -0.26
N GLN A 89 -6.77 20.27 -1.52
CA GLN A 89 -7.69 19.24 -1.96
C GLN A 89 -6.91 17.98 -1.62
N ASP A 90 -7.28 17.38 -0.50
CA ASP A 90 -6.82 16.09 -0.02
C ASP A 90 -7.17 15.11 -1.15
N GLU A 91 -6.28 15.00 -2.15
CA GLU A 91 -6.47 14.12 -3.29
C GLU A 91 -6.54 12.73 -2.67
N PRO A 92 -7.68 12.03 -2.79
CA PRO A 92 -7.88 10.78 -2.08
C PRO A 92 -6.77 9.83 -2.53
N VAL A 93 -5.87 9.49 -1.59
CA VAL A 93 -4.70 8.66 -1.86
C VAL A 93 -5.16 7.40 -2.59
N SER A 94 -4.88 7.34 -3.89
CA SER A 94 -5.46 6.33 -4.75
C SER A 94 -4.98 4.95 -4.33
N LEU A 95 -5.79 3.92 -4.55
CA LEU A 95 -5.47 2.56 -4.13
C LEU A 95 -4.12 2.06 -4.68
N ARG A 96 -3.69 2.53 -5.86
CA ARG A 96 -2.35 2.28 -6.42
C ARG A 96 -1.22 2.79 -5.51
N GLN A 97 -1.34 3.99 -4.94
CA GLN A 97 -0.34 4.52 -4.00
C GLN A 97 -0.30 3.67 -2.72
N ARG A 98 -1.46 3.17 -2.27
CA ARG A 98 -1.57 2.27 -1.10
C ARG A 98 -1.09 0.85 -1.38
N ALA A 99 -1.16 0.39 -2.64
CA ALA A 99 -0.66 -0.92 -3.08
C ALA A 99 0.86 -0.96 -3.22
N ALA A 100 1.52 0.19 -3.39
CA ALA A 100 2.97 0.29 -3.56
C ALA A 100 3.80 -0.51 -2.53
N PRO A 101 3.57 -0.41 -1.20
CA PRO A 101 4.30 -1.23 -0.23
C PRO A 101 4.08 -2.73 -0.41
N PHE A 102 2.87 -3.16 -0.79
CA PHE A 102 2.57 -4.57 -1.04
C PHE A 102 3.22 -5.07 -2.33
N ILE A 103 3.23 -4.27 -3.39
CA ILE A 103 3.93 -4.56 -4.65
C ILE A 103 5.42 -4.74 -4.38
N ARG A 104 6.05 -3.83 -3.63
CA ARG A 104 7.48 -3.93 -3.25
C ARG A 104 7.76 -5.19 -2.45
N LEU A 105 6.88 -5.55 -1.51
CA LEU A 105 6.99 -6.80 -0.75
C LEU A 105 6.99 -8.01 -1.69
N ILE A 106 6.08 -8.05 -2.68
CA ILE A 106 6.00 -9.15 -3.65
C ILE A 106 7.25 -9.21 -4.54
N GLU A 107 7.73 -8.08 -5.06
CA GLU A 107 8.94 -8.04 -5.90
C GLU A 107 10.15 -8.61 -5.15
N GLN A 108 10.35 -8.18 -3.92
CA GLN A 108 11.48 -8.61 -3.11
C GLN A 108 11.33 -10.05 -2.62
N ALA A 109 10.11 -10.49 -2.27
CA ALA A 109 9.83 -11.87 -1.92
C ALA A 109 10.05 -12.82 -3.12
N GLN A 110 9.67 -12.38 -4.32
CA GLN A 110 9.91 -13.09 -5.57
C GLN A 110 11.41 -13.19 -5.86
N ALA A 111 12.16 -12.09 -5.73
CA ALA A 111 13.61 -12.09 -5.89
C ALA A 111 14.30 -13.04 -4.90
N GLY A 112 13.82 -13.10 -3.66
CA GLY A 112 14.29 -14.03 -2.63
C GLY A 112 13.76 -15.46 -2.76
N ASN A 113 12.87 -15.75 -3.72
CA ASN A 113 12.15 -17.02 -3.84
C ASN A 113 11.49 -17.47 -2.52
N LYS A 114 10.88 -16.54 -1.79
CA LYS A 114 10.18 -16.80 -0.53
C LYS A 114 8.70 -16.51 -0.65
N PRO A 115 7.81 -17.36 -0.13
CA PRO A 115 6.38 -17.08 -0.12
C PRO A 115 6.03 -15.94 0.85
N ILE A 116 4.86 -15.33 0.64
CA ILE A 116 4.26 -14.36 1.57
C ILE A 116 3.09 -15.03 2.29
N VAL A 117 3.04 -14.94 3.61
CA VAL A 117 1.96 -15.50 4.45
C VAL A 117 1.27 -14.41 5.26
N TRP A 118 0.00 -14.60 5.60
CA TRP A 118 -0.76 -13.72 6.50
C TRP A 118 -1.71 -14.52 7.39
N GLY A 119 -2.21 -13.89 8.46
CA GLY A 119 -3.13 -14.50 9.42
C GLY A 119 -2.48 -15.47 10.41
N VAL A 120 -1.16 -15.33 10.64
CA VAL A 120 -0.38 -16.12 11.61
C VAL A 120 -0.15 -15.41 12.93
#